data_AF-A0A9J5WRV9-F1
#
_entry.id   AF-A0A9J5WRV9-F1
#
_cell.length_a   1.000
_cell.length_b   1.000
_cell.length_c   1.000
_cell.angle_alpha   90.00
_cell.angle_beta   90.00
_cell.angle_gamma   90.00
#
_symmetry.space_group_name_H-M   'P 1'
#
loop_
_entity.id
_entity.type
_entity.pdbx_description
1 polymer ?
#
loop_
_entity_poly.entity_id
_entity_poly.type
_entity_poly.pdbx_seq_one_letter_code
_entity_poly.pdbx_strand_id
1 'polypeptide(L)'
;MGMPLGAKSKSIDISNSVIEKCEKKLAKWKSQYLSKGGRLTLINSVLDALPTYMMSLFPIPPGVIKRLDRIRRNFLWQGNKEKKSFHLVKWEEVMTSKENGGLGIKNLKLQSKALSMKWL
;
A
#
# COMPACT_ATOMS: atom_id res chain seq x y z
N MET A 1 -27.03 -19.85 9.64
CA MET A 1 -25.54 -19.78 9.61
C MET A 1 -25.07 -20.45 8.33
N GLY A 2 -24.97 -19.70 7.23
CA GLY A 2 -24.61 -20.25 5.92
C GLY A 2 -23.53 -19.39 5.29
N MET A 3 -22.28 -19.86 5.37
CA MET A 3 -21.19 -19.24 4.63
C MET A 3 -21.24 -19.81 3.20
N PRO A 4 -21.49 -19.00 2.16
CA PRO A 4 -21.50 -19.51 0.79
C PRO A 4 -20.06 -19.74 0.35
N LEU A 5 -19.83 -20.93 -0.23
CA LEU A 5 -18.57 -21.50 -0.76
C LEU A 5 -18.02 -20.73 -1.99
N GLY A 6 -18.11 -19.40 -2.02
CA GLY A 6 -17.64 -18.50 -3.09
C GLY A 6 -16.58 -17.49 -2.62
N ALA A 7 -15.89 -17.75 -1.51
CA ALA A 7 -15.03 -16.79 -0.81
C ALA A 7 -13.86 -16.21 -1.65
N LYS A 8 -13.44 -16.87 -2.73
CA LYS A 8 -12.34 -16.40 -3.60
C LYS A 8 -12.71 -15.12 -4.36
N SER A 9 -13.96 -14.96 -4.81
CA SER A 9 -14.40 -13.72 -5.50
C SER A 9 -14.44 -12.55 -4.51
N LYS A 10 -15.10 -12.74 -3.36
CA LYS A 10 -15.25 -11.70 -2.34
C LYS A 10 -13.91 -11.16 -1.83
N SER A 11 -12.87 -11.99 -1.67
CA SER A 11 -11.55 -11.52 -1.26
C SER A 11 -10.89 -10.61 -2.31
N ILE A 12 -11.07 -10.91 -3.60
CA ILE A 12 -10.58 -10.07 -4.71
C ILE A 12 -11.41 -8.77 -4.77
N ASP A 13 -12.73 -8.84 -4.62
CA ASP A 13 -13.62 -7.68 -4.63
C ASP A 13 -13.33 -6.74 -3.46
N ILE A 14 -13.12 -7.28 -2.25
CA ILE A 14 -12.72 -6.52 -1.06
C ILE A 14 -11.34 -5.89 -1.29
N SER A 15 -10.38 -6.64 -1.84
CA SER A 15 -9.05 -6.13 -2.15
C SER A 15 -9.08 -4.98 -3.18
N ASN A 16 -9.94 -5.09 -4.19
CA ASN A 16 -10.16 -4.03 -5.18
C ASN A 16 -10.76 -2.78 -4.53
N SER A 17 -11.70 -2.94 -3.60
CA SER A 17 -12.25 -1.81 -2.83
C SER A 17 -11.17 -1.05 -2.05
N VAL A 18 -10.16 -1.74 -1.52
CA VAL A 18 -9.03 -1.10 -0.83
C VAL A 18 -8.18 -0.28 -1.79
N ILE A 19 -7.90 -0.84 -2.97
CA ILE A 19 -7.16 -0.15 -4.01
C ILE A 19 -7.92 1.11 -4.45
N GLU A 20 -9.22 1.00 -4.72
CA GLU A 20 -10.06 2.14 -5.08
C GLU A 20 -10.08 3.21 -3.97
N LYS A 21 -10.16 2.81 -2.70
CA LYS A 21 -10.10 3.76 -1.57
C LYS A 21 -8.75 4.47 -1.52
N CYS A 22 -7.65 3.76 -1.79
CA CYS A 22 -6.32 4.35 -1.88
C CYS A 22 -6.23 5.34 -3.05
N GLU A 23 -6.68 4.94 -4.25
CA GLU A 23 -6.70 5.78 -5.45
C GLU A 23 -7.57 7.03 -5.24
N LYS A 24 -8.77 6.90 -4.65
CA LYS A 24 -9.65 8.03 -4.29
C LYS A 24 -9.00 8.99 -3.30
N LYS A 25 -8.30 8.49 -2.27
CA LYS A 25 -7.56 9.35 -1.33
C LYS A 25 -6.40 10.08 -2.03
N LEU A 26 -5.69 9.39 -2.91
CA LEU A 26 -4.59 9.96 -3.68
C LEU A 26 -5.06 11.03 -4.66
N ALA A 27 -6.21 10.85 -5.29
CA ALA A 27 -6.82 11.86 -6.15
C ALA A 27 -7.19 13.14 -5.36
N LYS A 28 -7.69 12.97 -4.13
CA LYS A 28 -7.98 14.10 -3.22
C LYS A 28 -6.72 14.82 -2.76
N TRP A 29 -5.64 14.08 -2.51
CA TRP A 29 -4.37 14.68 -2.15
C TRP A 29 -3.77 15.32 -3.40
N LYS A 30 -3.85 16.65 -3.48
CA LYS A 30 -3.21 17.43 -4.53
C LYS A 30 -1.68 17.32 -4.43
N SER A 31 -1.13 16.16 -4.75
CA SER A 31 0.24 15.77 -4.44
C SER A 31 1.29 16.60 -5.17
N GLN A 32 0.87 17.30 -6.23
CA GLN A 32 1.64 18.36 -6.87
C GLN A 32 2.08 19.48 -5.91
N TYR A 33 1.31 19.76 -4.84
CA TYR A 33 1.64 20.76 -3.81
C TYR A 33 2.31 20.16 -2.57
N LEU A 34 2.52 18.84 -2.53
CA LEU A 34 3.17 18.18 -1.40
C LEU A 34 4.64 17.95 -1.69
N SER A 35 5.48 18.28 -0.70
CA SER A 35 6.89 17.89 -0.68
C SER A 35 7.04 16.37 -0.63
N LYS A 36 8.20 15.83 -1.03
CA LYS A 36 8.50 14.40 -0.94
C LYS A 36 8.32 13.87 0.49
N GLY A 37 8.73 14.65 1.50
CA GLY A 37 8.52 14.33 2.92
C GLY A 37 7.05 14.28 3.31
N GLY A 38 6.24 15.27 2.88
CA GLY A 38 4.79 15.25 3.13
C GLY A 38 4.09 14.05 2.49
N ARG A 39 4.50 13.67 1.27
CA ARG A 39 4.01 12.46 0.59
C ARG A 39 4.39 11.19 1.36
N LEU A 40 5.63 11.10 1.83
CA LEU A 40 6.09 9.98 2.65
C LEU A 40 5.25 9.85 3.94
N THR A 41 4.98 10.96 4.62
CA THR A 41 4.12 10.97 5.81
C THR A 41 2.72 10.46 5.51
N LEU A 42 2.12 10.86 4.38
CA LEU A 42 0.78 10.37 3.97
C LEU A 42 0.79 8.89 3.58
N ILE A 43 1.87 8.40 2.98
CA ILE A 43 2.03 6.95 2.72
C ILE A 43 1.98 6.20 4.06
N ASN A 44 2.83 6.57 5.01
CA ASN A 44 2.96 5.86 6.29
C ASN A 44 1.73 5.98 7.18
N SER A 45 1.07 7.14 7.20
CA SER A 45 -0.09 7.38 8.06
C SER A 45 -1.40 6.81 7.50
N VAL A 46 -1.57 6.82 6.18
CA VAL A 46 -2.87 6.49 5.57
C VAL A 46 -2.79 5.32 4.60
N LEU A 47 -1.86 5.34 3.64
CA LEU A 47 -1.77 4.25 2.66
C LEU A 47 -1.26 2.95 3.26
N ASP A 48 -0.52 2.99 4.36
CA ASP A 48 -0.10 1.81 5.14
C ASP A 48 -1.22 1.31 6.08
N ALA A 49 -1.98 2.22 6.69
CA ALA A 49 -3.03 1.86 7.64
C ALA A 49 -4.22 1.14 6.96
N LEU A 50 -4.65 1.60 5.77
CA LEU A 50 -5.80 1.04 5.06
C LEU A 50 -5.63 -0.45 4.71
N PRO A 51 -4.51 -0.87 4.07
CA PRO A 51 -4.27 -2.28 3.80
C PRO A 51 -3.99 -3.08 5.06
N THR A 52 -3.36 -2.48 6.09
CA THR A 52 -3.11 -3.16 7.38
C THR A 52 -4.42 -3.64 8.02
N TYR A 53 -5.43 -2.78 8.07
CA TYR A 53 -6.74 -3.14 8.60
C TYR A 53 -7.34 -4.33 7.84
N MET A 54 -7.24 -4.34 6.52
CA MET A 54 -7.82 -5.40 5.68
C MET A 54 -7.03 -6.72 5.77
N MET A 55 -5.69 -6.65 5.84
CA MET A 55 -4.83 -7.82 6.07
C MET A 55 -5.12 -8.51 7.41
N SER A 56 -5.60 -7.77 8.40
CA SER A 56 -5.98 -8.36 9.70
C SER A 56 -7.28 -9.17 9.62
N LEU A 57 -8.15 -8.90 8.63
CA LEU A 57 -9.46 -9.52 8.48
C LEU A 57 -9.46 -10.62 7.40
N PHE A 58 -8.68 -10.45 6.33
CA PHE A 58 -8.64 -11.37 5.19
C PHE A 58 -7.22 -11.53 4.65
N PRO A 59 -6.85 -12.74 4.17
CA PRO A 59 -5.59 -12.94 3.48
C PRO A 59 -5.59 -12.14 2.16
N ILE A 60 -4.60 -11.26 2.00
CA ILE A 60 -4.45 -10.44 0.80
C ILE A 60 -3.63 -11.17 -0.27
N PRO A 61 -4.13 -11.30 -1.52
CA PRO A 61 -3.38 -11.89 -2.61
C PRO A 61 -2.09 -11.10 -2.95
N PRO A 62 -0.99 -11.78 -3.33
CA PRO A 62 0.26 -11.11 -3.71
C PRO A 62 0.13 -10.07 -4.84
N GLY A 63 -0.81 -10.26 -5.77
CA GLY A 63 -1.07 -9.31 -6.86
C GLY A 63 -1.58 -7.96 -6.36
N VAL A 64 -2.37 -7.94 -5.29
CA VAL A 64 -2.91 -6.73 -4.66
C VAL A 64 -1.80 -5.96 -3.96
N ILE A 65 -0.92 -6.67 -3.24
CA ILE A 65 0.27 -6.07 -2.60
C ILE A 65 1.14 -5.37 -3.65
N LYS A 66 1.43 -6.04 -4.77
CA LYS A 66 2.20 -5.44 -5.89
C LYS A 66 1.53 -4.17 -6.43
N ARG A 67 0.20 -4.17 -6.55
CA ARG A 67 -0.55 -2.99 -7.03
C ARG A 67 -0.49 -1.83 -6.03
N LEU A 68 -0.64 -2.12 -4.73
CA LEU A 68 -0.50 -1.12 -3.66
C LEU A 68 0.92 -0.53 -3.61
N ASP A 69 1.95 -1.36 -3.74
CA ASP A 69 3.35 -0.91 -3.81
C ASP A 69 3.59 0.00 -5.01
N ARG A 70 3.03 -0.34 -6.18
CA ARG A 70 3.10 0.52 -7.37
C ARG A 70 2.45 1.88 -7.13
N ILE A 71 1.26 1.89 -6.52
CA ILE A 71 0.53 3.12 -6.20
C ILE A 71 1.34 4.02 -5.25
N ARG A 72 1.89 3.46 -4.16
CA ARG A 72 2.71 4.19 -3.18
C ARG A 72 4.00 4.72 -3.80
N ARG A 73 4.67 3.89 -4.60
CA ARG A 73 5.89 4.26 -5.33
C ARG A 73 5.63 5.42 -6.29
N ASN A 74 4.55 5.34 -7.08
CA ASN A 74 4.18 6.41 -8.00
C ASN A 74 3.86 7.70 -7.25
N PHE A 75 3.10 7.62 -6.16
CA PHE A 75 2.79 8.77 -5.34
C PHE A 75 4.05 9.44 -4.76
N LEU A 76 5.00 8.65 -4.24
CA LEU A 76 6.24 9.17 -3.67
C LEU A 76 7.07 9.94 -4.71
N TRP A 77 7.36 9.30 -5.85
CA TRP A 77 8.31 9.84 -6.83
C TRP A 77 7.67 10.78 -7.85
N GLN A 78 6.50 10.44 -8.38
CA GLN A 78 5.86 11.18 -9.47
C GLN A 78 4.86 12.21 -8.94
N GLY A 79 4.15 11.88 -7.85
CA GLY A 79 2.97 12.65 -7.45
C GLY A 79 1.89 12.58 -8.54
N ASN A 80 1.08 13.63 -8.67
CA ASN A 80 -0.01 13.76 -9.66
C ASN A 80 0.45 14.53 -10.90
N LYS A 81 1.74 14.45 -11.23
CA LYS A 81 2.30 15.08 -12.44
C LYS A 81 2.21 14.07 -13.57
N GLU A 82 1.72 14.50 -14.73
CA GLU A 82 1.67 13.70 -15.96
C GLU A 82 3.07 13.33 -16.49
N LYS A 83 4.13 14.04 -16.07
CA LYS A 83 5.51 13.72 -16.42
C LYS A 83 6.06 12.56 -15.58
N LYS A 84 6.56 11.53 -16.26
CA LYS A 84 7.34 10.43 -15.66
C LYS A 84 8.51 10.99 -14.85
N SER A 85 8.52 10.71 -13.54
CA SER A 85 9.67 10.96 -12.67
C SER A 85 10.47 9.66 -12.51
N PHE A 86 11.80 9.77 -12.50
CA PHE A 86 12.70 8.63 -12.29
C PHE A 86 12.54 8.08 -10.87
N HIS A 87 12.39 6.76 -10.76
CA HIS A 87 12.45 6.07 -9.48
C HIS A 87 13.91 5.99 -9.05
N LEU A 88 14.34 6.94 -8.22
CA LEU A 88 15.75 7.13 -7.87
C LEU A 88 16.34 5.98 -7.05
N VAL A 89 15.51 5.23 -6.33
CA VAL A 89 15.93 4.18 -5.40
C VAL A 89 15.05 2.94 -5.59
N LYS A 90 15.65 1.75 -5.43
CA LYS A 90 14.90 0.49 -5.41
C LYS A 90 13.85 0.53 -4.30
N TRP A 91 12.65 0.04 -4.57
CA TRP A 91 11.56 0.11 -3.59
C TRP A 91 11.79 -0.74 -2.36
N GLU A 92 12.51 -1.85 -2.51
CA GLU A 92 12.94 -2.69 -1.40
C GLU A 92 13.82 -1.90 -0.43
N GLU A 93 14.76 -1.11 -0.93
CA GLU A 93 15.59 -0.23 -0.11
C GLU A 93 14.76 0.88 0.55
N VAL A 94 13.82 1.48 -0.19
CA VAL A 94 12.89 2.50 0.35
C VAL A 94 12.06 1.97 1.52
N MET A 95 11.65 0.70 1.49
CA MET A 95 10.88 0.04 2.54
C MET A 95 11.71 -0.37 3.76
N THR A 96 13.04 -0.24 3.71
CA THR A 96 13.89 -0.54 4.87
C THR A 96 13.68 0.52 5.96
N SER A 97 14.01 0.17 7.22
CA SER A 97 13.96 1.13 8.32
C SER A 97 14.90 2.32 8.06
N LYS A 98 14.58 3.47 8.68
CA LYS A 98 15.40 4.68 8.56
C LYS A 98 16.82 4.49 9.10
N GLU A 99 16.95 3.68 10.14
CA GLU A 99 18.24 3.31 10.75
C GLU A 99 19.14 2.56 9.77
N ASN A 100 18.55 1.79 8.86
CA ASN A 100 19.25 1.03 7.81
C ASN A 100 19.30 1.79 6.47
N GLY A 101 19.12 3.11 6.48
CA GLY A 101 19.21 3.96 5.28
C GLY A 101 17.97 4.01 4.37
N GLY A 102 16.87 3.36 4.78
CA GLY A 102 15.58 3.41 4.06
C GLY A 102 14.70 4.61 4.44
N LEU A 103 13.47 4.66 3.91
CA LEU A 103 12.50 5.71 4.24
C LEU A 103 11.49 5.29 5.32
N GLY A 104 11.57 4.05 5.80
CA GLY A 104 10.67 3.51 6.82
C GLY A 104 9.24 3.28 6.33
N ILE A 105 9.04 3.04 5.02
CA ILE A 105 7.75 2.62 4.48
C ILE A 105 7.53 1.15 4.82
N LYS A 106 6.33 0.77 5.30
CA LYS A 106 6.10 -0.63 5.69
C LYS A 106 6.13 -1.58 4.50
N ASN A 107 6.84 -2.69 4.65
CA ASN A 107 6.80 -3.80 3.71
C ASN A 107 5.53 -4.62 3.91
N LEU A 108 4.54 -4.43 3.02
CA LEU A 108 3.25 -5.12 3.12
C LEU A 108 3.33 -6.63 2.98
N LYS A 109 4.31 -7.15 2.23
CA LYS A 109 4.50 -8.59 2.08
C LYS A 109 4.90 -9.23 3.40
N LEU A 110 5.88 -8.63 4.08
CA LEU A 110 6.30 -9.04 5.43
C LEU A 110 5.16 -8.87 6.43
N GLN A 111 4.45 -7.76 6.38
CA GLN A 111 3.32 -7.49 7.27
C GLN A 111 2.16 -8.47 7.09
N SER A 112 1.78 -8.78 5.85
CA SER A 112 0.75 -9.78 5.53
C SER A 112 1.13 -11.17 6.06
N LYS A 113 2.40 -11.56 5.87
CA LYS A 113 2.92 -12.84 6.38
C LYS A 113 2.89 -12.88 7.90
N ALA A 114 3.33 -11.82 8.57
CA ALA A 114 3.33 -11.72 10.03
C ALA A 114 1.92 -11.76 10.62
N LEU A 115 0.96 -11.05 10.01
CA LEU A 115 -0.44 -11.06 10.45
C LEU A 115 -1.11 -12.42 10.23
N SER A 116 -0.73 -13.14 9.18
CA SER A 116 -1.23 -14.50 8.94
C SER A 116 -0.72 -15.50 9.99
N MET A 117 0.50 -15.31 10.50
CA MET A 117 1.06 -16.14 11.59
C MET A 117 0.41 -15.88 12.95
N LYS A 118 -0.30 -14.76 13.15
CA LYS A 118 -1.04 -14.48 14.40
C LYS A 118 -2.24 -15.43 14.62
N TRP A 119 -2.73 -16.04 13.54
CA TRP A 119 -3.90 -16.92 13.54
C TRP A 119 -3.53 -18.41 13.44
N LEU A 120 -2.25 -18.74 13.55
CA LEU A 120 -1.70 -20.09 13.72
C LEU A 120 -1.38 -20.31 15.20
#